data_AF-A0A7U4J9Z3-F1
#
_entry.id   AF-A0A7U4J9Z3-F1
#
_cell.length_a   1.000
_cell.length_b   1.000
_cell.length_c   1.000
_cell.angle_alpha   90.00
_cell.angle_beta   90.00
_cell.angle_gamma   90.00
#
_symmetry.space_group_name_H-M   'P 1'
#
loop_
_entity.id
_entity.type
_entity.pdbx_description
1 polymer ?
#
loop_
_entity_poly.entity_id
_entity_poly.type
_entity_poly.pdbx_seq_one_letter_code
_entity_poly.pdbx_strand_id
1 'polypeptide(L)'
;MAVEHHSDSSLARAVRVAGSQSKYARLIGVAQQTVHDWLKKKRPLPAEHVLKTEAETGVSRHDLRPDLYPRESATDHAGELDR
;
A
#
# COMPACT_ATOMS: atom_id res chain seq x y z
N MET A 1 -11.41 -9.80 20.01
CA MET A 1 -10.22 -9.05 19.51
C MET A 1 -10.17 -9.20 17.99
N ALA A 2 -11.03 -8.49 17.28
CA ALA A 2 -10.98 -8.39 15.82
C ALA A 2 -11.22 -6.92 15.53
N VAL A 3 -10.18 -6.21 15.13
CA VAL A 3 -10.36 -4.87 14.58
C VAL A 3 -10.91 -5.09 13.18
N GLU A 4 -12.23 -5.07 13.08
CA GLU A 4 -12.96 -5.11 11.82
C GLU A 4 -12.83 -3.75 11.15
N HIS A 5 -11.70 -3.51 10.48
CA HIS A 5 -11.63 -2.42 9.52
C HIS A 5 -12.38 -2.85 8.25
N HIS A 6 -13.68 -2.55 8.19
CA HIS A 6 -14.51 -2.64 6.98
C HIS A 6 -14.15 -1.58 5.92
N SER A 7 -12.92 -1.05 5.94
CA SER A 7 -12.45 -0.12 4.93
C SER A 7 -11.91 -0.93 3.76
N ASP A 8 -12.48 -0.72 2.57
CA ASP A 8 -12.03 -1.33 1.31
C ASP A 8 -10.74 -0.70 0.75
N SER A 9 -9.95 -0.01 1.59
CA SER A 9 -8.72 0.63 1.13
C SER A 9 -7.60 -0.40 0.97
N SER A 10 -6.70 -0.14 0.01
CA SER A 10 -5.48 -0.93 -0.20
C SER A 10 -4.60 -0.99 1.05
N LEU A 11 -4.54 0.10 1.83
CA LEU A 11 -3.89 0.12 3.15
C LEU A 11 -4.57 -0.82 4.16
N ALA A 12 -5.90 -0.82 4.22
CA ALA A 12 -6.61 -1.74 5.12
C ALA A 12 -6.41 -3.21 4.70
N ARG A 13 -6.28 -3.48 3.41
CA ARG A 13 -5.88 -4.79 2.90
C ARG A 13 -4.46 -5.17 3.35
N ALA A 14 -3.49 -4.27 3.23
CA ALA A 14 -2.13 -4.50 3.72
C ALA A 14 -2.10 -4.82 5.23
N VAL A 15 -2.87 -4.08 6.03
CA VAL A 15 -3.02 -4.33 7.47
C VAL A 15 -3.67 -5.68 7.77
N ARG A 16 -4.67 -6.09 6.98
CA ARG A 16 -5.30 -7.42 7.10
C ARG A 16 -4.31 -8.54 6.79
N VAL A 17 -3.49 -8.40 5.75
CA VAL A 17 -2.44 -9.38 5.42
C VAL A 17 -1.41 -9.50 6.55
N ALA A 18 -1.00 -8.37 7.14
CA ALA A 18 -0.12 -8.36 8.31
C ALA A 18 -0.79 -8.91 9.60
N GLY A 19 -2.12 -9.06 9.60
CA GLY A 19 -2.93 -9.63 10.68
C GLY A 19 -3.38 -8.63 11.76
N SER A 20 -2.71 -7.50 11.95
CA SER A 20 -3.18 -6.41 12.81
C SER A 20 -2.48 -5.09 12.53
N GLN A 21 -3.08 -3.97 12.93
CA GLN A 21 -2.45 -2.65 12.80
C GLN A 21 -1.10 -2.59 13.55
N SER A 22 -1.01 -3.18 14.75
CA SER A 22 0.22 -3.19 15.53
C SER A 22 1.31 -4.03 14.88
N LYS A 23 0.97 -5.17 14.28
CA LYS A 23 1.91 -6.01 13.53
C LYS A 23 2.40 -5.25 12.30
N TYR A 24 1.49 -4.72 11.49
CA TYR A 24 1.82 -3.92 10.32
C TYR A 24 2.73 -2.75 10.66
N ALA A 25 2.40 -1.98 11.71
CA ALA A 25 3.19 -0.85 12.16
C ALA A 25 4.64 -1.25 12.48
N ARG A 26 4.83 -2.39 13.16
CA ARG A 26 6.16 -2.94 13.46
C ARG A 26 6.91 -3.38 12.22
N LEU A 27 6.24 -3.98 11.22
CA LEU A 27 6.87 -4.39 9.95
C LEU A 27 7.46 -3.15 9.25
N ILE A 28 6.66 -2.09 9.09
CA ILE A 28 7.11 -0.90 8.37
C ILE A 28 7.95 0.06 9.23
N GLY A 29 7.96 -0.09 10.56
CA GLY A 29 8.79 0.69 11.48
C GLY A 29 8.13 1.99 11.95
N VAL A 30 6.81 2.01 12.09
CA VAL A 30 6.04 3.18 12.56
C VAL A 30 5.23 2.84 13.82
N ALA A 31 4.65 3.85 14.45
CA ALA A 31 3.72 3.66 15.56
C ALA A 31 2.35 3.16 15.06
N GLN A 32 1.69 2.30 15.83
CA GLN A 32 0.33 1.82 15.50
C GLN A 32 -0.69 2.98 15.40
N GLN A 33 -0.52 4.03 16.20
CA GLN A 33 -1.34 5.25 16.10
C GLN A 33 -1.24 5.90 14.73
N THR A 34 -0.06 5.93 14.12
CA THR A 34 0.14 6.46 12.76
C THR A 34 -0.68 5.68 11.74
N VAL A 35 -0.68 4.35 11.84
CA VAL A 35 -1.48 3.47 10.98
C VAL A 35 -2.98 3.71 11.19
N HIS A 36 -3.40 3.85 12.45
CA HIS A 36 -4.79 4.19 12.79
C HIS A 36 -5.21 5.53 12.17
N ASP A 37 -4.37 6.56 12.29
CA ASP A 37 -4.61 7.87 11.69
C ASP A 37 -4.76 7.80 10.16
N TRP A 38 -3.91 7.03 9.48
CA TRP A 38 -4.01 6.85 8.03
C TRP A 38 -5.32 6.17 7.63
N LEU A 39 -5.71 5.11 8.34
CA LEU A 39 -6.95 4.39 8.09
C LEU A 39 -8.19 5.25 8.39
N LYS A 40 -8.20 5.95 9.53
CA LYS A 40 -9.33 6.76 9.99
C LYS A 40 -9.54 8.00 9.11
N LYS A 41 -8.45 8.68 8.75
CA LYS A 41 -8.49 9.90 7.93
C LYS A 41 -8.47 9.61 6.43
N LYS A 42 -8.50 8.32 6.03
CA LYS A 42 -8.38 7.86 4.63
C LYS A 42 -7.18 8.51 3.93
N ARG A 43 -6.07 8.68 4.64
CA ARG A 43 -4.86 9.29 4.08
C ARG A 43 -4.10 8.29 3.24
N PRO A 44 -3.50 8.74 2.12
CA PRO A 44 -2.60 7.90 1.34
C PRO A 44 -1.38 7.51 2.16
N LEU A 45 -0.83 6.32 1.88
CA LEU A 45 0.40 5.85 2.49
C LEU A 45 1.59 6.75 2.03
N PRO A 46 2.45 7.22 2.95
CA PRO A 46 3.66 7.96 2.57
C PRO A 46 4.54 7.15 1.62
N ALA A 47 5.13 7.82 0.63
CA ALA A 47 5.89 7.18 -0.45
C ALA A 47 7.03 6.30 0.07
N GLU A 48 7.70 6.74 1.13
CA GLU A 48 8.79 6.04 1.82
C GLU A 48 8.38 4.67 2.37
N HIS A 49 7.11 4.47 2.73
CA HIS A 49 6.61 3.22 3.26
C HIS A 49 5.97 2.32 2.21
N VAL A 50 5.74 2.81 0.97
CA VAL A 50 5.05 2.05 -0.08
C VAL A 50 5.84 0.80 -0.46
N LEU A 51 7.13 0.96 -0.79
CA LEU A 51 7.98 -0.16 -1.20
C LEU A 51 8.14 -1.20 -0.08
N LYS A 52 8.29 -0.73 1.15
CA LYS A 52 8.37 -1.61 2.32
C LYS A 52 7.05 -2.35 2.56
N THR A 53 5.93 -1.67 2.40
CA THR A 53 4.60 -2.29 2.53
C THR A 53 4.39 -3.36 1.46
N GLU A 54 4.76 -3.08 0.21
CA GLU A 54 4.68 -4.06 -0.88
C GLU A 54 5.54 -5.30 -0.58
N ALA A 55 6.78 -5.12 -0.13
CA ALA A 55 7.67 -6.22 0.21
C ALA A 55 7.13 -7.10 1.36
N GLU A 56 6.57 -6.47 2.41
CA GLU A 56 6.12 -7.17 3.61
C GLU A 56 4.70 -7.77 3.48
N THR A 57 3.83 -7.16 2.66
CA THR A 57 2.41 -7.54 2.57
C THR A 57 1.99 -8.07 1.19
N GLY A 58 2.84 -7.93 0.17
CA GLY A 58 2.52 -8.30 -1.21
C GLY A 58 1.45 -7.43 -1.86
N VAL A 59 0.98 -6.37 -1.20
CA VAL A 59 0.03 -5.41 -1.80
C VAL A 59 0.81 -4.49 -2.75
N SER A 60 0.40 -4.48 -4.02
CA SER A 60 1.12 -3.74 -5.05
C SER A 60 1.18 -2.25 -4.74
N ARG A 61 2.34 -1.63 -4.99
CA ARG A 61 2.54 -0.18 -4.90
C ARG A 61 1.54 0.61 -5.74
N HIS A 62 1.09 0.03 -6.85
CA HIS A 62 0.09 0.61 -7.74
C HIS A 62 -1.30 0.72 -7.10
N ASP A 63 -1.62 -0.17 -6.15
CA ASP A 63 -2.86 -0.09 -5.35
C ASP A 63 -2.73 0.86 -4.16
N LEU A 64 -1.53 0.94 -3.58
CA LEU A 64 -1.26 1.78 -2.41
C LEU A 64 -1.16 3.27 -2.76
N ARG A 65 -0.50 3.58 -3.88
CA ARG A 65 -0.24 4.93 -4.39
C ARG A 65 -0.29 4.94 -5.92
N PRO A 66 -1.49 4.83 -6.53
CA PRO A 66 -1.64 4.93 -7.99
C PRO A 66 -1.17 6.29 -8.54
N ASP A 67 -1.17 7.34 -7.70
CA ASP A 67 -0.68 8.68 -8.04
C ASP A 67 0.85 8.77 -8.17
N LEU A 68 1.59 7.85 -7.53
CA LEU A 68 3.06 7.74 -7.70
C LEU A 68 3.47 6.59 -8.60
N TYR A 69 2.69 5.51 -8.59
CA TYR A 69 2.94 4.30 -9.35
C TYR A 69 1.71 3.99 -10.19
N PRO A 70 1.47 4.72 -11.30
CA PRO A 70 0.41 4.34 -12.22
C PRO A 70 0.68 2.92 -12.75
N ARG A 71 -0.38 2.12 -12.95
CA ARG A 71 -0.23 0.85 -13.66
C ARG A 71 -0.01 1.21 -15.12
N GLU A 72 1.24 1.24 -15.54
CA GLU A 72 1.61 1.24 -16.95
C GLU A 72 1.08 -0.07 -17.51
N SER A 73 -0.16 -0.02 -18.00
CA SER A 73 -0.86 -1.17 -18.54
C SER A 73 -0.23 -1.45 -19.88
N ALA A 74 0.91 -2.14 -19.88
CA ALA A 74 1.58 -2.66 -21.07
C ALA A 74 1.38 -1.75 -22.30
N THR A 75 1.78 -0.48 -22.20
CA THR A 75 2.02 0.31 -23.41
C THR A 75 3.26 -0.31 -24.01
N ASP A 76 3.03 -1.34 -24.81
CA ASP A 76 3.40 -1.40 -26.22
C ASP A 76 4.31 -0.24 -26.65
N HIS A 77 5.53 -0.25 -26.14
CA HIS A 77 6.68 0.24 -26.87
C HIS A 77 7.43 -0.99 -27.36
N ALA A 78 6.72 -1.86 -28.10
CA ALA A 78 7.35 -2.59 -29.17
C ALA A 78 8.01 -1.53 -30.06
N GLY A 79 9.32 -1.65 -30.23
CA GLY A 79 10.16 -0.59 -30.77
C GLY A 79 9.67 -0.08 -32.12
N GLU A 80 9.28 1.20 -32.17
CA GLU A 80 9.38 2.00 -33.38
C GLU A 80 10.84 2.49 -33.51
N LEU A 81 11.74 1.54 -33.73
CA LEU A 81 13.12 1.76 -34.17
C LEU A 81 13.35 1.00 -35.48
N ASP A 82 12.55 1.34 -36.51
CA ASP A 82 12.88 1.06 -37.91
C ASP A 82 12.15 2.07 -38.81
N ARG A 83 12.82 3.20 -39.09
CA ARG A 83 12.50 4.09 -40.22
C ARG A 83 13.75 4.80 -40.69
#